data_AF-A0A925WQA5-F1
#
_entry.id   AF-A0A925WQA5-F1
#
_cell.length_a   1.000
_cell.length_b   1.000
_cell.length_c   1.000
_cell.angle_alpha   90.00
_cell.angle_beta   90.00
_cell.angle_gamma   90.00
#
_symmetry.space_group_name_H-M   'P 1'
#
loop_
_entity.id
_entity.type
_entity.pdbx_description
1 polymer ?
#
loop_
_entity_poly.entity_id
_entity_poly.type
_entity_poly.pdbx_seq_one_letter_code
_entity_poly.pdbx_strand_id
1 'polypeptide(L)'
;MTTQTRPLLQSPIFAHFTHPDGSWYRLWITHSIPKTERGHPWHLHATYDKSGTLAPVAGTRWYEQTYGMANWDFGSDDDVLVSFRARAQERLDHGYELREGAIPDLPAEAF
;
A
#
# COMPACT_ATOMS: atom_id res chain seq x y z
N MET A 1 16.10 14.63 -24.57
CA MET A 1 16.00 13.60 -23.52
C MET A 1 14.56 13.57 -23.08
N THR A 2 13.79 12.61 -23.58
CA THR A 2 12.35 12.53 -23.35
C THR A 2 12.15 11.84 -22.01
N THR A 3 11.79 12.59 -20.97
CA THR A 3 11.36 12.02 -19.69
C THR A 3 10.10 11.21 -19.98
N GLN A 4 10.22 9.89 -20.07
CA GLN A 4 9.04 9.02 -20.08
C GLN A 4 8.39 9.18 -18.70
N THR A 5 7.36 10.03 -18.65
CA THR A 5 6.43 10.07 -17.53
C THR A 5 5.69 8.74 -17.56
N ARG A 6 6.16 7.77 -16.77
CA ARG A 6 5.40 6.55 -16.47
C ARG A 6 4.02 7.02 -16.02
N PRO A 7 2.92 6.55 -16.64
CA PRO A 7 1.60 7.00 -16.26
C PRO A 7 1.44 6.75 -14.76
N LEU A 8 1.27 7.84 -14.01
CA LEU A 8 0.86 7.84 -12.61
C LEU A 8 -0.19 6.75 -12.43
N LEU A 9 0.04 5.85 -11.48
CA LEU A 9 -0.84 4.74 -11.09
C LEU A 9 -2.31 5.08 -11.38
N GLN A 10 -2.82 4.62 -12.53
CA GLN A 10 -4.16 5.01 -13.03
C GLN A 10 -5.29 4.42 -12.18
N SER A 11 -4.95 3.56 -11.22
CA SER A 11 -5.86 2.94 -10.27
C SER A 11 -5.22 2.98 -8.88
N PRO A 12 -6.02 3.16 -7.82
CA PRO A 12 -5.51 3.13 -6.46
C PRO A 12 -4.84 1.79 -6.18
N ILE A 13 -3.61 1.83 -5.66
CA ILE A 13 -2.91 0.63 -5.21
C ILE A 13 -3.22 0.43 -3.74
N PHE A 14 -3.90 -0.67 -3.46
CA PHE A 14 -4.25 -1.06 -2.11
C PHE A 14 -4.40 -2.57 -2.01
N ALA A 15 -4.24 -3.09 -0.81
CA ALA A 15 -4.45 -4.49 -0.48
C ALA A 15 -5.01 -4.63 0.94
N HIS A 16 -6.04 -5.44 1.08
CA HIS A 16 -6.60 -5.84 2.37
C HIS A 16 -6.38 -7.32 2.59
N PHE A 17 -5.76 -7.65 3.71
CA PHE A 17 -5.41 -9.00 4.11
C PHE A 17 -6.15 -9.40 5.38
N THR A 18 -6.58 -10.66 5.46
CA THR A 18 -7.18 -11.25 6.65
C THR A 18 -6.47 -12.54 7.01
N HIS A 19 -6.32 -12.82 8.29
CA HIS A 19 -5.79 -14.08 8.78
C HIS A 19 -6.90 -14.88 9.51
N PRO A 20 -6.87 -16.23 9.50
CA PRO A 20 -7.89 -17.06 10.15
C PRO A 20 -8.07 -16.82 11.66
N ASP A 21 -7.07 -16.23 12.34
CA ASP A 21 -7.16 -15.84 13.76
C ASP A 21 -7.99 -14.57 14.00
N GLY A 22 -8.52 -13.95 12.94
CA GLY A 22 -9.30 -12.73 12.99
C GLY A 22 -8.49 -11.44 12.81
N SER A 23 -7.14 -11.51 12.82
CA SER A 23 -6.30 -10.35 12.55
C SER A 23 -6.39 -9.91 11.08
N TRP A 24 -6.15 -8.62 10.83
CA TRP A 24 -6.22 -8.06 9.48
C TRP A 24 -5.22 -6.93 9.27
N TYR A 25 -4.91 -6.67 8.00
CA TYR A 25 -3.94 -5.67 7.57
C TYR A 25 -4.41 -4.97 6.30
N ARG A 26 -4.47 -3.64 6.30
CA ARG A 26 -4.76 -2.80 5.13
C ARG A 26 -3.49 -2.04 4.76
N LEU A 27 -3.16 -2.03 3.48
CA LEU A 27 -1.98 -1.38 2.90
C LEU A 27 -2.42 -0.57 1.68
N TRP A 28 -2.01 0.69 1.54
CA TRP A 28 -2.33 1.49 0.37
C TRP A 28 -1.30 2.57 0.10
N ILE A 29 -1.25 3.02 -1.16
CA ILE A 29 -0.37 4.09 -1.62
C ILE A 29 -1.18 5.33 -1.92
N THR A 30 -0.69 6.49 -1.49
CA THR A 30 -1.17 7.80 -1.98
C THR A 30 -0.03 8.57 -2.63
N HIS A 31 -0.39 9.52 -3.50
CA HIS A 31 0.54 10.42 -4.18
C HIS A 31 0.09 11.87 -3.97
N SER A 32 1.04 12.77 -3.68
CA SER A 32 0.77 14.18 -3.43
C SER A 32 1.61 15.10 -4.33
N ILE A 33 1.01 16.18 -4.84
CA ILE A 33 1.67 17.22 -5.65
C ILE A 33 1.16 18.58 -5.15
N PRO A 34 1.98 19.56 -4.70
CA PRO A 34 3.43 19.58 -4.47
C PRO A 34 3.77 19.24 -3.00
N LYS A 35 5.08 19.14 -2.67
CA LYS A 35 5.63 18.70 -1.36
C LYS A 35 4.67 18.99 -0.20
N THR A 36 4.01 17.94 0.27
CA THR A 36 3.43 17.90 1.61
C THR A 36 4.47 18.37 2.63
N GLU A 37 4.08 18.73 3.85
CA GLU A 37 5.04 19.02 4.94
C GLU A 37 6.09 17.90 5.11
N ARG A 38 5.79 16.68 4.65
CA ARG A 38 6.67 15.50 4.66
C ARG A 38 7.75 15.48 3.57
N GLY A 39 7.68 16.36 2.57
CA GLY A 39 8.75 16.56 1.59
C GLY A 39 8.90 15.49 0.50
N HIS A 40 8.10 14.42 0.53
CA HIS A 40 8.13 13.30 -0.41
C HIS A 40 6.79 13.16 -1.15
N PRO A 41 6.78 12.83 -2.46
CA PRO A 41 5.55 12.75 -3.25
C PRO A 41 4.76 11.44 -3.03
N TRP A 42 5.45 10.35 -2.69
CA TRP A 42 4.83 9.01 -2.56
C TRP A 42 4.74 8.59 -1.11
N HIS A 43 3.58 8.07 -0.72
CA HIS A 43 3.31 7.66 0.65
C HIS A 43 2.73 6.25 0.68
N LEU A 44 3.27 5.42 1.56
CA LEU A 44 2.73 4.10 1.88
C LEU A 44 2.08 4.17 3.26
N HIS A 45 0.89 3.62 3.39
CA HIS A 45 0.13 3.65 4.62
C HIS A 45 -0.32 2.25 5.00
N ALA A 46 -0.38 1.99 6.30
CA ALA A 46 -0.98 0.78 6.82
C ALA A 46 -1.84 1.03 8.05
N THR A 47 -2.93 0.27 8.14
CA THR A 47 -3.79 0.17 9.32
C THR A 47 -4.05 -1.31 9.54
N TYR A 48 -4.00 -1.77 10.78
CA TYR A 48 -4.07 -3.18 11.09
C TYR A 48 -4.65 -3.41 12.48
N ASP A 49 -5.21 -4.60 12.67
CA ASP A 49 -5.50 -5.13 13.99
C ASP A 49 -4.88 -6.51 14.12
N LYS A 50 -3.99 -6.67 15.11
CA LYS A 50 -3.34 -7.95 15.40
C LYS A 50 -4.15 -8.81 16.38
N SER A 51 -5.11 -8.21 17.07
CA SER A 51 -5.89 -8.88 18.11
C SER A 51 -7.12 -9.61 17.58
N GLY A 52 -7.59 -9.24 16.38
CA GLY A 52 -8.85 -9.71 15.81
C GLY A 52 -10.09 -9.21 16.53
N THR A 53 -9.94 -8.21 17.41
CA THR A 53 -11.03 -7.65 18.21
C THR A 53 -11.77 -6.53 17.49
N LEU A 54 -11.16 -5.95 16.46
CA LEU A 54 -11.74 -4.87 15.67
C LEU A 54 -12.10 -5.38 14.28
N ALA A 55 -13.31 -5.08 13.82
CA ALA A 55 -13.70 -5.28 12.44
C ALA A 55 -13.34 -4.05 11.59
N PRO A 56 -12.86 -4.22 10.36
CA PRO A 56 -12.72 -3.11 9.44
C PRO A 56 -14.08 -2.45 9.15
N VAL A 57 -14.15 -1.12 9.17
CA VAL A 57 -15.39 -0.40 8.85
C VAL A 57 -15.77 -0.65 7.38
N ALA A 58 -16.95 -1.21 7.17
CA ALA A 58 -17.50 -1.47 5.83
C ALA A 58 -17.92 -0.17 5.13
N GLY A 59 -17.93 -0.18 3.80
CA GLY A 59 -18.44 0.94 2.98
C GLY A 59 -17.55 2.20 2.95
N THR A 60 -16.38 2.18 3.59
CA THR A 60 -15.42 3.29 3.54
C THR A 60 -14.33 3.01 2.51
N ARG A 61 -14.01 3.99 1.66
CA ARG A 61 -12.84 3.96 0.77
C ARG A 61 -11.56 4.29 1.55
N TRP A 62 -11.17 3.36 2.41
CA TRP A 62 -10.04 3.53 3.33
C TRP A 62 -8.72 3.83 2.62
N TYR A 63 -8.54 3.35 1.38
CA TYR A 63 -7.36 3.60 0.56
C TYR A 63 -7.27 5.04 0.02
N GLU A 64 -8.29 5.89 0.23
CA GLU A 64 -8.25 7.32 -0.06
C GLU A 64 -7.77 8.15 1.15
N GLN A 65 -7.61 7.53 2.33
CA GLN A 65 -7.14 8.23 3.52
C GLN A 65 -5.68 8.64 3.37
N THR A 66 -5.36 9.85 3.85
CA THR A 66 -4.00 10.40 3.79
C THR A 66 -3.06 9.84 4.86
N TYR A 67 -3.61 9.10 5.83
CA TYR A 67 -2.86 8.52 6.94
C TYR A 67 -3.43 7.18 7.38
N GLY A 68 -2.53 6.27 7.75
CA GLY A 68 -2.83 5.07 8.51
C GLY A 68 -2.19 5.09 9.90
N MET A 69 -2.27 3.96 10.61
CA MET A 69 -1.54 3.75 11.87
C MET A 69 -0.02 3.76 11.67
N ALA A 70 0.45 3.32 10.50
CA ALA A 70 1.84 3.41 10.07
C ALA A 70 1.94 4.09 8.70
N ASN A 71 2.96 4.92 8.52
CA ASN A 71 3.14 5.76 7.33
C ASN A 71 4.62 5.82 6.95
N TRP A 72 4.93 5.67 5.67
CA TRP A 72 6.28 5.76 5.11
C TRP A 72 6.28 6.65 3.87
N ASP A 73 7.37 7.38 3.68
CA ASP A 73 7.51 8.43 2.69
C ASP A 73 8.63 8.07 1.69
N PHE A 74 8.39 8.25 0.40
CA PHE A 74 9.30 7.83 -0.68
C PHE A 74 9.49 8.90 -1.75
N GLY A 75 10.70 8.96 -2.29
CA GLY A 75 11.06 9.89 -3.37
C GLY A 75 10.57 9.46 -4.76
N SER A 76 10.35 8.17 -4.97
CA SER A 76 10.01 7.58 -6.27
C SER A 76 8.83 6.61 -6.18
N ASP A 77 8.20 6.36 -7.33
CA ASP A 77 7.14 5.36 -7.49
C ASP A 77 7.70 3.94 -7.36
N ASP A 78 8.89 3.68 -7.89
CA ASP A 78 9.54 2.37 -7.78
C ASP A 78 9.82 1.99 -6.30
N ASP A 79 10.37 2.91 -5.49
CA ASP A 79 10.70 2.63 -4.09
C ASP A 79 9.44 2.31 -3.25
N VAL A 80 8.34 3.04 -3.50
CA VAL A 80 7.08 2.81 -2.78
C VAL A 80 6.45 1.49 -3.21
N LEU A 81 6.53 1.12 -4.49
CA LEU A 81 6.01 -0.16 -4.99
C LEU A 81 6.81 -1.35 -4.46
N VAL A 82 8.15 -1.27 -4.43
CA VAL A 82 9.01 -2.29 -3.80
C VAL A 82 8.66 -2.44 -2.32
N SER A 83 8.51 -1.32 -1.60
CA SER A 83 8.14 -1.32 -0.18
C SER A 83 6.73 -1.87 0.08
N PHE A 84 5.79 -1.63 -0.84
CA PHE A 84 4.45 -2.22 -0.80
C PHE A 84 4.53 -3.73 -0.97
N ARG A 85 5.21 -4.22 -2.00
CA ARG A 85 5.36 -5.66 -2.27
C ARG A 85 6.03 -6.40 -1.12
N ALA A 86 7.11 -5.85 -0.56
CA ALA A 86 7.80 -6.46 0.58
C ALA A 86 6.87 -6.66 1.77
N ARG A 87 6.06 -5.65 2.12
CA ARG A 87 5.09 -5.74 3.22
C ARG A 87 3.92 -6.68 2.92
N ALA A 88 3.44 -6.67 1.67
CA ALA A 88 2.41 -7.60 1.22
C ALA A 88 2.91 -9.05 1.29
N GLN A 89 4.12 -9.33 0.82
CA GLN A 89 4.74 -10.65 0.88
C GLN A 89 4.90 -11.11 2.32
N GLU A 90 5.37 -10.24 3.23
CA GLU A 90 5.48 -10.57 4.64
C GLU A 90 4.14 -10.95 5.28
N ARG A 91 3.01 -10.41 4.79
CA ARG A 91 1.67 -10.84 5.24
C ARG A 91 1.35 -12.25 4.73
N LEU A 92 1.60 -12.51 3.45
CA LEU A 92 1.38 -13.82 2.84
C LEU A 92 2.23 -14.91 3.52
N ASP A 93 3.50 -14.62 3.81
CA ASP A 93 4.42 -15.55 4.48
C ASP A 93 3.95 -15.88 5.92
N HIS A 94 3.22 -14.96 6.55
CA HIS A 94 2.59 -15.17 7.86
C HIS A 94 1.16 -15.73 7.77
N GLY A 95 0.75 -16.27 6.63
CA GLY A 95 -0.54 -16.95 6.48
C GLY A 95 -1.75 -16.02 6.31
N TYR A 96 -1.53 -14.72 6.10
CA TYR A 96 -2.64 -13.84 5.73
C TYR A 96 -3.07 -14.10 4.29
N GLU A 97 -4.35 -13.91 4.03
CA GLU A 97 -4.96 -14.07 2.71
C GLU A 97 -5.39 -12.71 2.16
N LEU A 98 -5.10 -12.45 0.88
CA LEU A 98 -5.57 -11.25 0.19
C LEU A 98 -7.09 -11.36 -0.06
N ARG A 99 -7.85 -10.36 0.42
CA ARG A 99 -9.32 -10.30 0.30
C ARG A 99 -9.83 -9.19 -0.60
N GLU A 100 -9.11 -8.09 -0.70
CA GLU A 100 -9.50 -6.92 -1.51
C GLU A 100 -8.27 -6.23 -2.08
N GLY A 101 -8.40 -5.65 -3.27
CA GLY A 101 -7.32 -4.96 -3.96
C GLY A 101 -6.36 -5.93 -4.67
N ALA A 102 -5.12 -5.50 -4.87
CA ALA A 102 -4.12 -6.27 -5.60
C ALA A 102 -2.70 -5.96 -5.11
N ILE A 103 -1.81 -6.95 -5.24
CA ILE A 103 -0.38 -6.74 -5.13
C ILE A 103 0.13 -6.39 -6.54
N PRO A 104 0.71 -5.20 -6.75
CA PRO A 104 1.18 -4.81 -8.07
C PRO A 104 2.32 -5.73 -8.50
N ASP A 105 2.26 -6.19 -9.76
CA ASP A 105 3.39 -6.87 -10.38
C ASP A 105 4.42 -5.80 -10.77
N LEU A 106 5.67 -5.94 -10.33
CA LEU A 106 6.74 -5.12 -10.90
C LEU A 106 7.19 -5.84 -12.16
N PRO A 107 7.33 -5.14 -13.31
CA PRO A 107 7.95 -5.76 -14.47
C PRO A 107 9.28 -6.36 -14.03
N ALA A 108 9.49 -7.64 -14.34
CA ALA A 108 10.79 -8.27 -14.15
C ALA A 108 11.79 -7.44 -14.97
N GLU A 109 12.64 -6.68 -14.30
CA GLU A 109 13.70 -5.97 -15.01
C GLU A 109 14.54 -7.03 -15.72
N ALA A 110 14.58 -6.92 -17.05
CA ALA A 110 15.45 -7.71 -17.89
C ALA A 110 16.89 -7.40 -17.47
N PHE A 111 17.50 -8.35 -16.76
CA PHE A 111 18.92 -8.36 -16.45
C PHE A 111 19.75 -8.45 -17.75
#